data_AF-A0A968RQG7-F1
#
_entry.id   AF-A0A968RQG7-F1
#
_cell.length_a   1.000
_cell.length_b   1.000
_cell.length_c   1.000
_cell.angle_alpha   90.00
_cell.angle_beta   90.00
_cell.angle_gamma   90.00
#
_symmetry.space_group_name_H-M   'P 1'
#
loop_
_entity.id
_entity.type
_entity.pdbx_description
1 polymer ?
#
loop_
_entity_poly.entity_id
_entity_poly.type
_entity_poly.pdbx_seq_one_letter_code
_entity_poly.pdbx_strand_id
1 'polypeptide(L)'
;MPTSINHQLMYEDLQRIRQGLMIEKEKYNFNNEQTYAGVARLCPAPIILVEGIFIFHFERLRSLYDLKIFVHAKEDLKLIRRIKRDQIERNYLVEDVLYQYEHHVMPAYEKYIKPYLDEADIVVNNNITFERAFEVIRGFICNYLREIEYKHE
;
A
#
# COMPACT_ATOMS: atom_id res chain seq x y z
N MET A 1 6.10 -3.69 -12.21
CA MET A 1 5.44 -2.61 -12.96
C MET A 1 3.97 -2.55 -12.54
N PRO A 2 3.20 -1.48 -12.85
CA PRO A 2 1.76 -1.49 -12.56
C PRO A 2 1.03 -2.68 -13.21
N THR A 3 1.46 -3.11 -14.40
CA THR A 3 0.94 -4.30 -15.08
C THR A 3 1.09 -5.61 -14.31
N SER A 4 1.95 -5.65 -13.29
CA SER A 4 2.11 -6.81 -12.39
C SER A 4 0.96 -6.93 -11.37
N ILE A 5 0.06 -5.94 -11.30
CA ILE A 5 -1.08 -5.93 -10.38
C ILE A 5 -2.37 -6.24 -11.16
N ASN A 6 -3.11 -7.25 -10.68
CA ASN A 6 -4.48 -7.50 -11.13
C ASN A 6 -5.45 -6.47 -10.50
N HIS A 7 -5.37 -5.24 -11.00
CA HIS A 7 -6.14 -4.10 -10.50
C HIS A 7 -7.65 -4.24 -10.73
N GLN A 8 -8.05 -5.01 -11.76
CA GLN A 8 -9.46 -5.32 -12.01
C GLN A 8 -10.03 -6.22 -10.91
N LEU A 9 -9.33 -7.32 -10.58
CA LEU A 9 -9.72 -8.19 -9.47
C LEU A 9 -9.76 -7.41 -8.15
N MET A 10 -8.74 -6.59 -7.89
CA MET A 10 -8.70 -5.75 -6.69
C MET A 10 -9.87 -4.77 -6.62
N TYR A 11 -10.30 -4.20 -7.76
CA TYR A 11 -11.46 -3.32 -7.81
C TYR A 11 -12.75 -4.08 -7.48
N GLU A 12 -12.94 -5.24 -8.08
CA GLU A 12 -14.10 -6.11 -7.84
C GLU A 12 -14.17 -6.57 -6.37
N ASP A 13 -13.04 -6.97 -5.81
CA ASP A 13 -12.89 -7.35 -4.41
C ASP A 13 -13.28 -6.20 -3.47
N LEU A 14 -12.77 -4.99 -3.71
CA LEU A 14 -13.13 -3.81 -2.91
C LEU A 14 -14.61 -3.46 -3.01
N GLN A 15 -15.21 -3.58 -4.20
CA GLN A 15 -16.65 -3.39 -4.38
C GLN A 15 -17.46 -4.41 -3.56
N ARG A 16 -17.06 -5.69 -3.58
CA ARG A 16 -17.72 -6.74 -2.79
C ARG A 16 -17.64 -6.46 -1.30
N ILE A 17 -16.45 -6.08 -0.78
CA ILE A 17 -16.30 -5.73 0.63
C ILE A 17 -17.18 -4.53 0.99
N ARG A 18 -17.24 -3.49 0.13
CA ARG A 18 -18.12 -2.32 0.34
C ARG A 18 -19.61 -2.68 0.35
N GLN A 19 -20.00 -3.78 -0.29
CA GLN A 19 -21.37 -4.31 -0.30
C GLN A 19 -21.65 -5.25 0.89
N GLY A 20 -20.72 -5.40 1.84
CA GLY A 20 -20.89 -6.30 2.98
C GLY A 20 -20.61 -7.77 2.65
N LEU A 21 -19.93 -8.06 1.53
CA LEU A 21 -19.57 -9.42 1.15
C LEU A 21 -18.14 -9.77 1.57
N MET A 22 -17.97 -10.97 2.14
CA MET A 22 -16.64 -11.53 2.40
C MET A 22 -15.95 -11.90 1.08
N ILE A 23 -14.62 -11.75 1.06
CA ILE A 23 -13.77 -12.25 -0.04
C ILE A 23 -12.70 -13.19 0.50
N GLU A 24 -12.20 -14.06 -0.38
CA GLU A 24 -11.08 -14.96 -0.14
C GLU A 24 -9.95 -14.59 -1.09
N LYS A 25 -8.74 -14.43 -0.56
CA LYS A 25 -7.56 -14.05 -1.34
C LYS A 25 -6.42 -15.01 -1.06
N GLU A 26 -5.78 -15.51 -2.10
CA GLU A 26 -4.56 -16.30 -1.94
C GLU A 26 -3.44 -15.43 -1.36
N LYS A 27 -2.74 -15.95 -0.36
CA LYS A 27 -1.56 -15.30 0.19
C LYS A 27 -0.43 -15.38 -0.83
N TYR A 28 0.29 -14.28 -1.02
CA TYR A 28 1.43 -14.22 -1.92
C TYR A 28 2.72 -14.62 -1.19
N ASN A 29 3.51 -15.52 -1.78
CA ASN A 29 4.80 -15.94 -1.24
C ASN A 29 5.95 -15.37 -2.08
N PHE A 30 6.74 -14.46 -1.50
CA PHE A 30 7.84 -13.79 -2.21
C PHE A 30 9.06 -14.70 -2.47
N ASN A 31 9.23 -15.78 -1.68
CA ASN A 31 10.48 -16.55 -1.66
C ASN A 31 10.35 -17.99 -2.19
N ASN A 32 9.14 -18.50 -2.43
CA ASN A 32 8.94 -19.83 -3.01
C ASN A 32 7.59 -19.90 -3.71
N GLU A 33 7.60 -19.87 -5.05
CA GLU A 33 6.41 -20.09 -5.89
C GLU A 33 5.76 -21.47 -5.65
N GLN A 34 6.50 -22.42 -5.07
CA GLN A 34 6.05 -23.80 -4.83
C GLN A 34 5.38 -24.05 -3.47
N THR A 35 5.30 -23.05 -2.57
CA THR A 35 4.66 -23.24 -1.26
C THR A 35 3.31 -22.53 -1.22
N TYR A 36 2.22 -23.32 -1.10
CA TYR A 36 0.88 -22.81 -0.85
C TYR A 36 0.88 -21.95 0.43
N ALA A 37 0.70 -20.64 0.27
CA ALA A 37 0.76 -19.72 1.39
C ALA A 37 -0.57 -19.63 2.18
N GLY A 38 -1.61 -20.34 1.72
CA GLY A 38 -2.94 -20.32 2.32
C GLY A 38 -3.86 -19.25 1.73
N VAL A 39 -5.12 -19.27 2.18
CA VAL A 39 -6.13 -18.26 1.84
C VAL A 39 -6.31 -17.31 3.01
N ALA A 40 -6.31 -16.02 2.74
CA ALA A 40 -6.73 -14.97 3.65
C ALA A 40 -8.21 -14.67 3.40
N ARG A 41 -9.02 -14.73 4.46
CA ARG A 41 -10.41 -14.27 4.44
C ARG A 41 -10.45 -12.82 4.86
N LEU A 42 -11.06 -11.98 4.04
CA LEU A 42 -11.28 -10.57 4.36
C LEU A 42 -12.77 -10.34 4.57
N CYS A 43 -13.13 -10.02 5.81
CA CYS A 43 -14.49 -9.65 6.18
C CYS A 43 -14.72 -8.16 5.91
N PRO A 44 -15.96 -7.76 5.59
CA PRO A 44 -16.36 -6.36 5.63
C PRO A 44 -16.02 -5.70 6.96
N ALA A 45 -15.54 -4.47 6.90
CA ALA A 45 -15.22 -3.66 8.06
C ALA A 45 -15.60 -2.20 7.77
N PRO A 46 -15.91 -1.39 8.82
CA PRO A 46 -16.23 0.03 8.64
C PRO A 46 -15.08 0.82 8.00
N ILE A 47 -13.84 0.34 8.16
CA ILE A 47 -12.64 0.91 7.56
C ILE A 47 -11.88 -0.18 6.84
N ILE A 48 -11.56 0.09 5.58
CA ILE A 48 -10.75 -0.78 4.73
C ILE A 48 -9.45 -0.03 4.44
N LEU A 49 -8.32 -0.58 4.91
CA LEU A 49 -7.01 -0.04 4.57
C LEU A 49 -6.52 -0.70 3.28
N VAL A 50 -6.31 0.12 2.26
CA VAL A 50 -5.72 -0.32 0.99
C VAL A 50 -4.30 0.20 0.91
N GLU A 51 -3.33 -0.72 0.79
CA GLU A 51 -1.90 -0.39 0.71
C GLU A 51 -1.26 -0.95 -0.56
N GLY A 52 -0.21 -0.27 -1.02
CA GLY A 52 0.64 -0.73 -2.12
C GLY A 52 1.25 0.42 -2.91
N ILE A 53 2.35 0.14 -3.61
CA ILE A 53 3.14 1.18 -4.27
C ILE A 53 2.48 1.77 -5.54
N PHE A 54 1.51 1.09 -6.14
CA PHE A 54 0.84 1.53 -7.39
C PHE A 54 -0.68 1.71 -7.22
N ILE A 55 -1.22 1.65 -6.00
CA ILE A 55 -2.69 1.67 -5.79
C ILE A 55 -3.34 2.96 -6.29
N PHE A 56 -2.60 4.08 -6.31
CA PHE A 56 -3.09 5.34 -6.87
C PHE A 56 -3.00 5.39 -8.40
N HIS A 57 -2.21 4.53 -9.04
CA HIS A 57 -2.04 4.57 -10.49
C HIS A 57 -3.35 4.30 -11.25
N PHE A 58 -4.17 3.40 -10.73
CA PHE A 58 -5.40 2.98 -11.39
C PHE A 58 -6.57 3.88 -10.99
N GLU A 59 -7.06 4.69 -11.92
CA GLU A 59 -8.15 5.65 -11.68
C GLU A 59 -9.39 5.02 -11.05
N ARG A 60 -9.82 3.85 -11.54
CA ARG A 60 -10.97 3.12 -10.99
C ARG A 60 -10.77 2.68 -9.53
N LEU A 61 -9.55 2.34 -9.13
CA LEU A 61 -9.26 2.06 -7.73
C LEU A 61 -9.25 3.34 -6.91
N ARG A 62 -8.60 4.39 -7.44
CA ARG A 62 -8.53 5.71 -6.81
C ARG A 62 -9.90 6.30 -6.51
N SER A 63 -10.87 6.11 -7.40
CA SER A 63 -12.25 6.61 -7.21
C SER A 63 -13.01 5.92 -6.07
N LEU A 64 -12.47 4.83 -5.50
CA LEU A 64 -13.06 4.16 -4.34
C LEU A 64 -12.50 4.64 -3.00
N TYR A 65 -11.46 5.49 -3.01
CA TYR A 65 -10.76 5.88 -1.79
C TYR A 65 -11.35 7.17 -1.22
N ASP A 66 -11.81 7.08 0.03
CA ASP A 66 -12.36 8.21 0.77
C ASP A 66 -11.25 9.08 1.40
N LEU A 67 -10.04 8.51 1.61
CA LEU A 67 -8.84 9.19 2.11
C LEU A 67 -7.58 8.61 1.45
N LYS A 68 -6.78 9.46 0.81
CA LYS A 68 -5.52 9.09 0.13
C LYS A 68 -4.32 9.59 0.93
N ILE A 69 -3.52 8.65 1.44
CA ILE A 69 -2.32 8.93 2.22
C ILE A 69 -1.08 8.51 1.42
N PHE A 70 -0.13 9.43 1.23
CA PHE A 70 1.16 9.15 0.62
C PHE A 70 2.27 9.18 1.67
N VAL A 71 3.01 8.07 1.82
CA VAL A 71 4.16 8.01 2.73
C VAL A 71 5.43 8.42 1.99
N HIS A 72 5.96 9.59 2.33
CA HIS A 72 7.14 10.16 1.71
C HIS A 72 8.39 9.97 2.57
N ALA A 73 9.49 9.57 1.94
CA ALA A 73 10.84 9.65 2.49
C ALA A 73 11.84 10.02 1.39
N LYS A 74 12.97 10.62 1.78
CA LYS A 74 14.07 10.93 0.87
C LYS A 74 14.56 9.68 0.12
N GLU A 75 15.03 9.87 -1.11
CA GLU A 75 15.39 8.78 -2.03
C GLU A 75 16.58 7.94 -1.54
N ASP A 76 17.60 8.59 -1.01
CA ASP A 76 18.74 7.97 -0.34
C ASP A 76 18.31 7.07 0.82
N LEU A 77 17.41 7.56 1.68
CA LEU A 77 16.87 6.79 2.80
C LEU A 77 16.06 5.59 2.33
N LYS A 78 15.23 5.75 1.29
CA LYS A 78 14.48 4.64 0.68
C LYS A 78 15.43 3.58 0.13
N LEU A 79 16.52 3.98 -0.54
CA LEU A 79 17.52 3.06 -1.07
C LEU A 79 18.26 2.31 0.04
N ILE A 80 18.75 3.02 1.07
CA ILE A 80 19.44 2.41 2.22
C ILE A 80 18.54 1.39 2.92
N ARG A 81 17.28 1.75 3.19
CA ARG A 81 16.31 0.84 3.82
C ARG A 81 16.04 -0.37 2.95
N ARG A 82 15.94 -0.19 1.62
CA ARG A 82 15.77 -1.29 0.68
C ARG A 82 16.97 -2.24 0.69
N ILE A 83 18.19 -1.73 0.58
CA ILE A 83 19.41 -2.56 0.59
C ILE A 83 19.44 -3.41 1.86
N LYS A 84 19.24 -2.79 3.03
CA LYS A 84 19.21 -3.50 4.31
C LYS A 84 18.15 -4.59 4.34
N ARG A 85 16.91 -4.28 3.93
CA ARG A 85 15.80 -5.24 3.89
C ARG A 85 16.09 -6.39 2.92
N ASP A 86 16.48 -6.09 1.69
CA ASP A 86 16.68 -7.07 0.63
C ASP A 86 17.90 -7.98 0.92
N GLN A 87 18.92 -7.48 1.62
CA GLN A 87 20.01 -8.32 2.14
C GLN A 87 19.56 -9.26 3.27
N ILE A 88 18.85 -8.72 4.27
CA ILE A 88 18.49 -9.47 5.49
C ILE A 88 17.37 -10.49 5.23
N GLU A 89 16.35 -10.11 4.48
CA GLU A 89 15.11 -10.89 4.33
C GLU A 89 15.11 -11.77 3.06
N ARG A 90 15.94 -11.43 2.07
CA ARG A 90 15.89 -12.03 0.73
C ARG A 90 17.24 -12.53 0.20
N ASN A 91 18.32 -12.35 0.97
CA ASN A 91 19.68 -12.75 0.59
C ASN A 91 20.15 -12.22 -0.78
N TYR A 92 19.68 -11.04 -1.19
CA TYR A 92 20.18 -10.42 -2.42
C TYR A 92 21.54 -9.75 -2.20
N LEU A 93 22.41 -9.79 -3.21
CA LEU A 93 23.66 -9.03 -3.24
C LEU A 93 23.38 -7.54 -3.41
N VAL A 94 24.26 -6.68 -2.89
CA VAL A 94 24.08 -5.22 -2.96
C VAL A 94 24.05 -4.76 -4.41
N GLU A 95 24.92 -5.34 -5.23
CA GLU A 95 25.09 -5.03 -6.64
C GLU A 95 23.80 -5.27 -7.42
N ASP A 96 23.11 -6.38 -7.15
CA ASP A 96 21.82 -6.71 -7.76
C ASP A 96 20.73 -5.70 -7.35
N VAL A 97 20.69 -5.32 -6.07
CA VAL A 97 19.72 -4.35 -5.56
C VAL A 97 19.94 -2.98 -6.21
N LEU A 98 21.20 -2.55 -6.35
CA LEU A 98 21.55 -1.28 -6.99
C LEU A 98 21.19 -1.28 -8.48
N TYR A 99 21.54 -2.35 -9.20
CA TYR A 99 21.20 -2.50 -10.61
C TYR A 99 19.69 -2.41 -10.83
N GLN A 100 18.90 -3.15 -10.05
CA GLN A 100 17.44 -3.10 -10.13
C GLN A 100 16.89 -1.72 -9.75
N TYR A 101 17.51 -1.07 -8.76
CA TYR A 101 17.08 0.24 -8.31
C TYR A 101 17.17 1.26 -9.45
N GLU A 102 18.32 1.31 -10.11
CA GLU A 102 18.59 2.24 -11.21
C GLU A 102 17.75 1.94 -12.45
N HIS A 103 17.70 0.67 -12.89
CA HIS A 103 17.13 0.33 -14.19
C HIS A 103 15.61 0.07 -14.17
N HIS A 104 15.04 -0.20 -13.00
CA HIS A 104 13.63 -0.61 -12.89
C HIS A 104 12.86 0.21 -11.86
N VAL A 105 13.40 0.37 -10.66
CA VAL A 105 12.62 0.87 -9.52
C VAL A 105 12.47 2.37 -9.58
N MET A 106 13.57 3.10 -9.80
CA MET A 106 13.54 4.55 -9.86
C MET A 106 12.74 5.05 -11.08
N PRO A 107 12.93 4.51 -12.31
CA PRO A 107 12.09 4.86 -13.44
C PRO A 107 10.60 4.58 -13.20
N ALA A 108 10.28 3.44 -12.57
CA ALA A 108 8.89 3.12 -12.23
C ALA A 108 8.32 4.06 -11.15
N TYR A 109 9.13 4.43 -10.16
CA TYR A 109 8.74 5.38 -9.12
C TYR A 109 8.40 6.75 -9.73
N GLU A 110 9.30 7.30 -10.56
CA GLU A 110 9.09 8.60 -11.19
C GLU A 110 7.87 8.62 -12.10
N LYS A 111 7.65 7.55 -12.86
CA LYS A 111 6.57 7.48 -13.84
C LYS A 111 5.21 7.15 -13.24
N TYR A 112 5.15 6.27 -12.24
CA TYR A 112 3.89 5.65 -11.81
C TYR A 112 3.54 5.88 -10.33
N ILE A 113 4.43 6.46 -9.53
CA ILE A 113 4.23 6.65 -8.08
C ILE A 113 4.33 8.11 -7.70
N LYS A 114 5.45 8.75 -8.01
CA LYS A 114 5.76 10.16 -7.66
C LYS A 114 4.68 11.16 -8.09
N PRO A 115 4.01 11.05 -9.25
CA PRO A 115 2.98 12.01 -9.65
C PRO A 115 1.82 12.10 -8.66
N TYR A 116 1.52 11.02 -7.94
CA TYR A 116 0.41 10.97 -6.98
C TYR A 116 0.76 11.56 -5.61
N LEU A 117 1.99 12.04 -5.41
CA LEU A 117 2.37 12.79 -4.21
C LEU A 117 1.51 14.05 -4.06
N ASP A 118 1.29 14.77 -5.15
CA ASP A 118 0.53 16.03 -5.17
C ASP A 118 -1.00 15.80 -5.21
N GLU A 119 -1.44 14.57 -5.50
CA GLU A 119 -2.87 14.17 -5.50
C GLU A 119 -3.34 13.58 -4.16
N ALA A 120 -2.41 13.34 -3.22
CA ALA A 120 -2.71 12.78 -1.92
C ALA A 120 -3.34 13.83 -1.00
N ASP A 121 -4.31 13.41 -0.20
CA ASP A 121 -4.96 14.30 0.77
C ASP A 121 -4.03 14.57 1.97
N ILE A 122 -3.19 13.58 2.32
CA ILE A 122 -2.18 13.68 3.38
C ILE A 122 -0.85 13.10 2.89
N VAL A 123 0.24 13.85 3.07
CA VAL A 123 1.61 13.36 2.89
C VAL A 123 2.24 13.12 4.27
N VAL A 124 2.56 11.87 4.56
CA VAL A 124 3.24 11.46 5.80
C VAL A 124 4.74 11.46 5.57
N ASN A 125 5.46 12.33 6.26
CA ASN A 125 6.92 12.31 6.26
C ASN A 125 7.45 11.16 7.13
N ASN A 126 8.30 10.32 6.54
CA ASN A 126 8.90 9.14 7.16
C ASN A 126 10.44 9.14 7.00
N ASN A 127 11.06 10.33 6.99
CA ASN A 127 12.52 10.45 6.92
C ASN A 127 13.19 9.88 8.18
N ILE A 128 12.68 10.26 9.35
CA ILE A 128 13.18 9.76 10.64
C ILE A 128 12.15 8.81 11.22
N THR A 129 10.93 9.31 11.39
CA THR A 129 9.83 8.57 11.95
C THR A 129 8.49 9.21 11.59
N PHE A 130 7.39 8.48 11.83
CA PHE A 130 6.03 8.85 11.46
C PHE A 130 5.04 8.82 12.64
N GLU A 131 5.46 8.68 13.91
CA GLU A 131 4.51 8.47 15.02
C GLU A 131 3.54 9.64 15.18
N ARG A 132 3.99 10.89 15.00
CA ARG A 132 3.09 12.05 15.11
C ARG A 132 2.03 12.05 14.01
N ALA A 133 2.40 11.67 12.79
CA ALA A 133 1.46 11.53 11.70
C ALA A 133 0.49 10.37 11.95
N PHE A 134 1.00 9.25 12.49
CA PHE A 134 0.19 8.12 12.92
C PHE A 134 -0.84 8.53 13.96
N GLU A 135 -0.47 9.29 14.99
CA GLU A 135 -1.42 9.76 16.01
C GLU A 135 -2.52 10.65 15.42
N VAL A 136 -2.19 11.51 14.45
CA VAL A 136 -3.18 12.34 13.75
C VAL A 136 -4.16 11.48 12.94
N ILE A 137 -3.64 10.55 12.13
CA ILE A 137 -4.47 9.64 11.32
C ILE A 137 -5.33 8.75 12.22
N ARG A 138 -4.75 8.22 13.30
CA ARG A 138 -5.46 7.42 14.32
C ARG A 138 -6.60 8.23 14.95
N GLY A 139 -6.33 9.48 15.35
CA GLY A 139 -7.35 10.37 15.89
C GLY A 139 -8.50 10.61 14.92
N PHE A 140 -8.20 10.86 13.64
CA PHE A 140 -9.19 11.02 12.57
C PHE A 140 -10.05 9.76 12.40
N ILE A 141 -9.41 8.60 12.25
CA ILE A 141 -10.07 7.29 12.12
C ILE A 141 -10.97 6.99 13.32
N CYS A 142 -10.45 7.16 14.55
CA CYS A 142 -11.23 6.92 15.76
C CYS A 142 -12.44 7.86 15.85
N ASN A 143 -12.30 9.12 15.42
CA ASN A 143 -13.43 10.04 15.38
C ASN A 143 -14.49 9.59 14.38
N TYR A 144 -14.06 9.22 13.17
CA TYR A 144 -14.95 8.74 12.11
C TYR A 144 -15.73 7.48 12.53
N LEU A 145 -15.07 6.53 13.20
CA LEU A 145 -15.73 5.33 13.73
C LEU A 145 -16.82 5.68 14.76
N ARG A 146 -16.55 6.60 15.69
CA ARG A 146 -17.56 7.05 16.67
C ARG A 146 -18.78 7.66 15.98
N GLU A 147 -18.57 8.49 14.95
CA GLU A 147 -19.68 9.11 14.21
C GLU A 147 -20.54 8.08 13.47
N ILE A 148 -19.96 6.96 13.02
CA ILE A 148 -20.72 5.85 12.43
C ILE A 148 -21.54 5.15 13.50
N GLU A 149 -20.95 4.84 14.65
CA GLU A 149 -21.65 4.18 15.77
C GLU A 149 -22.87 4.99 16.23
N TYR A 150 -22.73 6.31 16.41
CA TYR A 150 -23.84 7.20 16.81
C TYR A 150 -24.98 7.31 15.79
N LYS A 151 -24.75 7.01 14.51
CA LYS A 151 -25.80 7.03 13.47
C LYS A 151 -26.61 5.74 13.41
N HIS A 152 -26.17 4.70 14.11
CA HIS A 152 -26.81 3.39 14.16
C HIS A 152 -27.52 3.09 15.49
N GLU A 153 -27.51 4.04 16.44
CA GLU A 153 -28.40 4.11 17.61
C GLU A 153 -29.63 4.97 17.33
#